data_AF-A0A9E4N872-F1
#
_entry.id   AF-A0A9E4N872-F1
#
_cell.length_a   1.000
_cell.length_b   1.000
_cell.length_c   1.000
_cell.angle_alpha   90.00
_cell.angle_beta   90.00
_cell.angle_gamma   90.00
#
_symmetry.space_group_name_H-M   'P 1'
#
loop_
_entity.id
_entity.type
_entity.pdbx_description
1 polymer ?
#
loop_
_entity_poly.entity_id
_entity_poly.type
_entity_poly.pdbx_seq_one_letter_code
_entity_poly.pdbx_strand_id
1 'polypeptide(L)'
;QIMARLGYQDEHPEGRFYPDTYHFPRGTTDADFLQRAYRRMQKTLQQAWAERASDLPLKTPYEALILASIIERETGLPHEREEIAGVFVRRLKKGMLLQTDPTVIYGMGERYDGNIRKRDLTRDTPYNTYTRKGLTPTPIAMPSGAAIEAALNPKAGKSLYFVATGEGGHYFSETLKEHNNAVRKYQLKR
;
A
#
# COMPACT_ATOMS: atom_id res chain seq x y z
N GLN A 1 23.30 5.71 8.87
CA GLN A 1 21.98 5.59 8.22
C GLN A 1 22.20 5.54 6.71
N ILE A 2 21.56 4.59 6.00
CA ILE A 2 21.79 4.37 4.56
C ILE A 2 21.45 5.61 3.72
N MET A 3 20.34 6.29 4.03
CA MET A 3 19.90 7.48 3.30
C MET A 3 20.91 8.63 3.37
N ALA A 4 21.56 8.84 4.51
CA ALA A 4 22.63 9.81 4.65
C ALA A 4 23.85 9.46 3.76
N ARG A 5 24.20 8.18 3.63
CA ARG A 5 25.28 7.74 2.71
C ARG A 5 24.95 7.97 1.24
N LEU A 6 23.66 7.99 0.91
CA LEU A 6 23.15 8.26 -0.45
C LEU A 6 22.88 9.75 -0.69
N GLY A 7 23.06 10.62 0.30
CA GLY A 7 22.82 12.06 0.18
C GLY A 7 21.37 12.52 0.45
N TYR A 8 20.54 11.69 1.10
CA TYR A 8 19.12 11.95 1.39
C TYR A 8 18.80 11.85 2.89
N GLN A 9 19.60 12.47 3.75
CA GLN A 9 19.55 12.29 5.21
C GLN A 9 18.19 12.57 5.87
N ASP A 10 17.39 13.46 5.29
CA ASP A 10 16.08 13.87 5.83
C ASP A 10 14.92 12.99 5.34
N GLU A 11 15.21 11.97 4.52
CA GLU A 11 14.20 11.08 3.97
C GLU A 11 14.15 9.73 4.69
N HIS A 12 12.92 9.23 4.92
CA HIS A 12 12.72 7.87 5.41
C HIS A 12 12.97 6.85 4.28
N PRO A 13 13.76 5.77 4.49
CA PRO A 13 14.17 4.82 3.44
C PRO A 13 13.03 3.95 2.89
N GLU A 14 12.00 3.68 3.70
CA GLU A 14 10.94 2.72 3.36
C GLU A 14 10.20 3.10 2.07
N GLY A 15 10.00 2.11 1.19
CA GLY A 15 9.35 2.28 -0.11
C GLY A 15 10.19 2.96 -1.20
N ARG A 16 11.41 3.45 -0.90
CA ARG A 16 12.16 4.32 -1.81
C ARG A 16 13.14 3.62 -2.76
N PHE A 17 13.26 2.29 -2.70
CA PHE A 17 14.12 1.53 -3.62
C PHE A 17 13.26 0.64 -4.51
N TYR A 18 13.41 0.79 -5.84
CA TYR A 18 12.54 0.14 -6.80
C TYR A 18 12.74 -1.39 -6.80
N PRO A 19 11.70 -2.21 -6.64
CA PRO A 19 11.83 -3.66 -6.67
C PRO A 19 11.86 -4.15 -8.13
N ASP A 20 13.03 -4.63 -8.58
CA ASP A 20 13.17 -5.26 -9.88
C ASP A 20 14.35 -6.24 -9.90
N THR A 21 14.52 -6.95 -11.00
CA THR A 21 15.74 -7.68 -11.32
C THR A 21 16.83 -6.69 -11.75
N TYR A 22 17.94 -6.72 -11.04
CA TYR A 22 19.09 -5.86 -11.30
C TYR A 22 20.29 -6.69 -11.75
N HIS A 23 20.86 -6.32 -12.90
CA HIS A 23 22.17 -6.79 -13.34
C HIS A 23 23.23 -5.76 -12.97
N PHE A 24 24.32 -6.19 -12.34
CA PHE A 24 25.42 -5.34 -11.95
C PHE A 24 26.78 -6.06 -12.11
N PRO A 25 27.86 -5.35 -12.49
CA PRO A 25 29.20 -5.95 -12.58
C PRO A 25 29.73 -6.41 -11.23
N ARG A 26 30.67 -7.36 -11.24
CA ARG A 26 31.44 -7.74 -10.05
C ARG A 26 32.16 -6.51 -9.50
N GLY A 27 32.10 -6.32 -8.18
CA GLY A 27 32.70 -5.16 -7.50
C GLY A 27 31.77 -3.97 -7.29
N THR A 28 30.52 -4.04 -7.77
CA THR A 28 29.49 -3.03 -7.44
C THR A 28 29.25 -3.02 -5.94
N THR A 29 29.30 -1.84 -5.31
CA THR A 29 29.04 -1.68 -3.88
C THR A 29 27.54 -1.72 -3.57
N ASP A 30 27.20 -2.03 -2.33
CA ASP A 30 25.83 -1.93 -1.81
C ASP A 30 25.27 -0.50 -1.96
N ALA A 31 26.08 0.52 -1.69
CA ALA A 31 25.71 1.92 -1.85
C ALA A 31 25.39 2.28 -3.32
N ASP A 32 26.23 1.87 -4.27
CA ASP A 32 26.00 2.14 -5.70
C ASP A 32 24.73 1.45 -6.21
N PHE A 33 24.52 0.21 -5.76
CA PHE A 33 23.30 -0.54 -6.05
C PHE A 33 22.05 0.17 -5.53
N LEU A 34 22.05 0.54 -4.25
CA LEU A 34 20.92 1.22 -3.62
C LEU A 34 20.69 2.60 -4.22
N GLN A 35 21.74 3.35 -4.56
CA GLN A 35 21.63 4.62 -5.27
C GLN A 35 20.90 4.47 -6.61
N ARG A 36 21.21 3.41 -7.37
CA ARG A 36 20.55 3.10 -8.64
C ARG A 36 19.08 2.73 -8.42
N ALA A 37 18.77 1.86 -7.47
CA ALA A 37 17.41 1.47 -7.16
C ALA A 37 16.55 2.66 -6.67
N TYR A 38 17.17 3.55 -5.90
CA TYR A 38 16.55 4.78 -5.42
C TYR A 38 16.18 5.74 -6.56
N ARG A 39 17.16 6.06 -7.43
CA ARG A 39 16.93 6.92 -8.60
C ARG A 39 15.87 6.35 -9.52
N ARG A 40 15.84 5.02 -9.67
CA ARG A 40 14.82 4.34 -10.46
C ARG A 40 13.43 4.53 -9.85
N MET A 41 13.28 4.34 -8.54
CA MET A 41 11.99 4.55 -7.85
C MET A 41 11.50 5.98 -8.04
N GLN A 42 12.37 6.96 -7.79
CA GLN A 42 12.03 8.37 -7.99
C GLN A 42 11.59 8.66 -9.43
N LYS A 43 12.32 8.14 -10.42
CA LYS A 43 11.95 8.34 -11.83
C LYS A 43 10.58 7.73 -12.14
N THR A 44 10.35 6.48 -11.78
CA THR A 44 9.07 5.80 -12.04
C THR A 44 7.91 6.52 -11.35
N LEU A 45 8.08 6.88 -10.09
CA LEU A 45 7.05 7.61 -9.33
C LEU A 45 6.73 8.96 -9.95
N GLN A 46 7.73 9.72 -10.39
CA GLN A 46 7.51 11.04 -11.00
C GLN A 46 6.87 10.95 -12.38
N GLN A 47 7.21 9.93 -13.17
CA GLN A 47 6.55 9.67 -14.45
C GLN A 47 5.06 9.36 -14.26
N ALA A 48 4.75 8.39 -13.39
CA ALA A 48 3.37 8.03 -13.09
C ALA A 48 2.59 9.22 -12.48
N TRP A 49 3.24 10.01 -11.62
CA TRP A 49 2.61 11.19 -11.01
C TRP A 49 2.21 12.25 -12.04
N ALA A 50 2.98 12.41 -13.12
CA ALA A 50 2.66 13.35 -14.18
C ALA A 50 1.42 12.92 -14.98
N GLU A 51 1.15 11.62 -15.06
CA GLU A 51 0.04 11.02 -15.82
C GLU A 51 -1.16 10.63 -14.94
N ARG A 52 -1.12 10.99 -13.66
CA ARG A 52 -2.13 10.59 -12.67
C ARG A 52 -3.54 11.09 -13.01
N ALA A 53 -4.54 10.37 -12.52
CA ALA A 53 -5.93 10.82 -12.59
C ALA A 53 -6.13 12.21 -11.93
N SER A 54 -6.99 13.04 -12.52
CA SER A 54 -7.21 14.43 -12.10
C SER A 54 -7.91 14.56 -10.74
N ASP A 55 -8.72 13.59 -10.35
CA ASP A 55 -9.50 13.58 -9.11
C ASP A 55 -8.92 12.55 -8.12
N LEU A 56 -7.75 12.85 -7.55
CA LEU A 56 -7.12 12.07 -6.50
C LEU A 56 -7.06 12.87 -5.18
N PRO A 57 -7.27 12.22 -4.02
CA PRO A 57 -7.12 12.85 -2.70
C PRO A 57 -5.64 12.99 -2.28
N LEU A 58 -4.71 12.53 -3.12
CA LEU A 58 -3.28 12.54 -2.88
C LEU A 58 -2.67 13.88 -3.29
N LYS A 59 -1.86 14.45 -2.40
CA LYS A 59 -1.26 15.78 -2.56
C LYS A 59 0.16 15.74 -3.13
N THR A 60 0.87 14.65 -2.91
CA THR A 60 2.29 14.53 -3.30
C THR A 60 2.60 13.17 -3.90
N PRO A 61 3.66 13.06 -4.72
CA PRO A 61 4.18 11.77 -5.16
C PRO A 61 4.49 10.83 -3.99
N TYR A 62 4.96 11.36 -2.86
CA TYR A 62 5.25 10.52 -1.70
C TYR A 62 3.98 9.93 -1.07
N GLU A 63 2.88 10.66 -1.03
CA GLU A 63 1.58 10.11 -0.60
C GLU A 63 1.11 8.99 -1.55
N ALA A 64 1.36 9.11 -2.85
CA ALA A 64 1.10 8.04 -3.80
C ALA A 64 1.96 6.80 -3.54
N LEU A 65 3.24 6.99 -3.20
CA LEU A 65 4.14 5.90 -2.83
C LEU A 65 3.67 5.18 -1.55
N ILE A 66 3.16 5.92 -0.56
CA ILE A 66 2.56 5.34 0.65
C ILE A 66 1.37 4.47 0.27
N LEU A 67 0.42 5.02 -0.49
CA LEU A 67 -0.77 4.27 -0.91
C LEU A 67 -0.40 3.04 -1.75
N ALA A 68 0.54 3.18 -2.68
CA ALA A 68 1.04 2.08 -3.51
C ALA A 68 1.60 0.94 -2.66
N SER A 69 2.34 1.25 -1.59
CA SER A 69 2.88 0.22 -0.69
C SER A 69 1.79 -0.55 0.07
N ILE A 70 0.67 0.11 0.40
CA ILE A 70 -0.48 -0.53 1.02
C ILE A 70 -1.16 -1.46 0.01
N ILE A 71 -1.41 -0.98 -1.21
CA ILE A 71 -2.00 -1.75 -2.29
C ILE A 71 -1.15 -2.98 -2.62
N GLU A 72 0.18 -2.83 -2.70
CA GLU A 72 1.12 -3.92 -2.97
C GLU A 72 0.97 -5.06 -1.95
N ARG A 73 0.76 -4.73 -0.68
CA ARG A 73 0.59 -5.73 0.39
C ARG A 73 -0.78 -6.38 0.44
N GLU A 74 -1.79 -5.72 -0.10
CA GLU A 74 -3.16 -6.23 -0.16
C GLU A 74 -3.43 -7.09 -1.42
N THR A 75 -2.68 -6.84 -2.49
CA THR A 75 -2.96 -7.45 -3.80
C THR A 75 -2.45 -8.88 -3.86
N GLY A 76 -3.37 -9.85 -3.82
CA GLY A 76 -3.08 -11.24 -4.17
C GLY A 76 -3.12 -11.51 -5.68
N LEU A 77 -4.02 -10.83 -6.42
CA LEU A 77 -4.23 -11.02 -7.85
C LEU A 77 -3.96 -9.73 -8.63
N PRO A 78 -3.11 -9.74 -9.67
CA PRO A 78 -2.73 -8.52 -10.40
C PRO A 78 -3.92 -7.71 -10.97
N HIS A 79 -5.01 -8.37 -11.37
CA HIS A 79 -6.17 -7.72 -11.97
C HIS A 79 -7.10 -7.02 -10.95
N GLU A 80 -6.98 -7.33 -9.65
CA GLU A 80 -7.78 -6.68 -8.60
C GLU A 80 -7.14 -5.39 -8.10
N ARG A 81 -5.87 -5.17 -8.44
CA ARG A 81 -5.04 -4.07 -7.90
C ARG A 81 -5.69 -2.70 -8.07
N GLU A 82 -6.20 -2.41 -9.27
CA GLU A 82 -6.86 -1.13 -9.56
C GLU A 82 -8.19 -0.98 -8.80
N GLU A 83 -8.89 -2.08 -8.53
CA GLU A 83 -10.15 -2.06 -7.79
C GLU A 83 -9.93 -1.85 -6.29
N ILE A 84 -8.93 -2.51 -5.72
CA ILE A 84 -8.43 -2.27 -4.35
C ILE A 84 -7.99 -0.82 -4.20
N ALA A 85 -7.19 -0.30 -5.15
CA ALA A 85 -6.78 1.10 -5.17
C ALA A 85 -7.99 2.04 -5.17
N GLY A 86 -9.00 1.74 -5.99
CA GLY A 86 -10.27 2.46 -6.02
C GLY A 86 -10.96 2.51 -4.65
N VAL A 87 -11.01 1.39 -3.92
CA VAL A 87 -11.62 1.35 -2.58
C VAL A 87 -10.87 2.29 -1.63
N PHE A 88 -9.54 2.21 -1.57
CA PHE A 88 -8.76 3.08 -0.69
C PHE A 88 -8.88 4.55 -1.05
N VAL A 89 -8.80 4.90 -2.34
CA VAL A 89 -9.00 6.29 -2.81
C VAL A 89 -10.38 6.82 -2.42
N ARG A 90 -11.44 6.03 -2.58
CA ARG A 90 -12.80 6.42 -2.19
C ARG A 90 -12.94 6.58 -0.67
N ARG A 91 -12.30 5.72 0.12
CA ARG A 91 -12.26 5.86 1.58
C ARG A 91 -11.53 7.13 2.01
N LEU A 92 -10.38 7.44 1.41
CA LEU A 92 -9.63 8.67 1.67
C LEU A 92 -10.49 9.92 1.38
N LYS A 93 -11.14 9.96 0.20
CA LYS A 93 -12.06 11.07 -0.16
C LYS A 93 -13.20 11.26 0.83
N LYS A 94 -13.71 10.17 1.42
CA LYS A 94 -14.80 10.18 2.41
C LYS A 94 -14.31 10.38 3.86
N GLY A 95 -13.01 10.51 4.09
CA GLY A 95 -12.45 10.58 5.45
C GLY A 95 -12.72 9.32 6.28
N MET A 96 -12.88 8.17 5.61
CA MET A 96 -13.03 6.86 6.24
C MET A 96 -11.66 6.29 6.63
N LEU A 97 -11.65 5.44 7.65
CA LEU A 97 -10.47 4.64 8.02
C LEU A 97 -10.13 3.66 6.89
N LEU A 98 -8.84 3.42 6.60
CA LEU A 98 -8.46 2.47 5.55
C LEU A 98 -8.68 1.03 5.99
N GLN A 99 -8.42 0.70 7.25
CA GLN A 99 -8.67 -0.61 7.88
C GLN A 99 -8.08 -1.78 7.07
N THR A 100 -6.75 -1.79 6.95
CA THR A 100 -6.00 -2.82 6.22
C THR A 100 -4.97 -3.46 7.15
N ASP A 101 -5.02 -4.78 7.25
CA ASP A 101 -4.19 -5.61 8.13
C ASP A 101 -2.68 -5.41 7.92
N PRO A 102 -2.15 -5.34 6.67
CA PRO A 102 -0.75 -5.03 6.41
C PRO A 102 -0.17 -3.84 7.18
N THR A 103 -0.96 -2.77 7.37
CA THR A 103 -0.51 -1.57 8.08
C THR A 103 -0.36 -1.82 9.59
N VAL A 104 -1.24 -2.64 10.17
CA VAL A 104 -1.15 -3.08 11.56
C VAL A 104 0.06 -3.98 11.75
N ILE A 105 0.26 -4.96 10.84
CA ILE A 105 1.42 -5.86 10.85
C ILE A 105 2.72 -5.06 10.81
N TYR A 106 2.83 -4.09 9.89
CA TYR A 106 4.00 -3.23 9.80
C TYR A 106 4.26 -2.46 11.11
N GLY A 107 3.22 -1.87 11.70
CA GLY A 107 3.31 -1.18 13.00
C GLY A 107 3.60 -2.08 14.20
N MET A 108 3.37 -3.40 14.09
CA MET A 108 3.73 -4.37 15.12
C MET A 108 5.23 -4.68 15.13
N GLY A 109 5.88 -4.63 13.97
CA GLY A 109 7.29 -4.99 13.80
C GLY A 109 7.57 -6.43 14.24
N GLU A 110 8.66 -6.64 14.97
CA GLU A 110 9.09 -7.96 15.47
C GLU A 110 8.07 -8.66 16.40
N ARG A 111 7.06 -7.94 16.91
CA ARG A 111 6.01 -8.53 17.75
C ARG A 111 4.97 -9.32 16.94
N TYR A 112 5.00 -9.24 15.61
CA TYR A 112 4.11 -10.01 14.77
C TYR A 112 4.55 -11.47 14.72
N ASP A 113 3.70 -12.35 15.26
CA ASP A 113 3.95 -13.79 15.37
C ASP A 113 3.22 -14.62 14.29
N GLY A 114 2.79 -13.96 13.21
CA GLY A 114 1.99 -14.58 12.16
C GLY A 114 0.48 -14.53 12.40
N ASN A 115 0.01 -14.00 13.55
CA ASN A 115 -1.41 -13.92 13.85
C ASN A 115 -1.84 -12.53 14.36
N ILE A 116 -2.78 -11.91 13.65
CA ILE A 116 -3.40 -10.64 14.05
C ILE A 116 -4.59 -10.95 14.96
N ARG A 117 -4.63 -10.35 16.14
CA ARG A 117 -5.73 -10.52 17.10
C ARG A 117 -6.52 -9.23 17.20
N LYS A 118 -7.75 -9.32 17.73
CA LYS A 118 -8.62 -8.16 17.98
C LYS A 118 -7.92 -7.03 18.73
N ARG A 119 -7.11 -7.36 19.75
CA ARG A 119 -6.33 -6.38 20.54
C ARG A 119 -5.34 -5.59 19.68
N ASP A 120 -4.79 -6.20 18.64
CA ASP A 120 -3.80 -5.58 17.76
C ASP A 120 -4.49 -4.57 16.85
N LEU A 121 -5.68 -4.91 16.34
CA LEU A 121 -6.53 -4.02 15.55
C LEU A 121 -7.02 -2.79 16.35
N THR A 122 -7.25 -2.94 17.66
CA THR A 122 -7.74 -1.84 18.52
C THR A 122 -6.63 -1.02 19.17
N ARG A 123 -5.38 -1.49 19.17
CA ARG A 123 -4.26 -0.77 19.79
C ARG A 123 -3.80 0.35 18.87
N ASP A 124 -3.88 1.59 19.35
CA ASP A 124 -3.41 2.73 18.56
C ASP A 124 -1.89 2.67 18.34
N THR A 125 -1.48 2.82 17.07
CA THR A 125 -0.09 3.01 16.65
C THR A 125 -0.08 3.98 15.48
N PRO A 126 1.05 4.63 15.15
CA PRO A 126 1.14 5.52 13.99
C PRO A 126 0.73 4.87 12.66
N TYR A 127 0.90 3.55 12.53
CA TYR A 127 0.58 2.80 11.31
C TYR A 127 -0.79 2.11 11.36
N ASN A 128 -1.50 2.12 12.48
CA ASN A 128 -2.75 1.40 12.60
C ASN A 128 -3.91 2.16 11.92
N THR A 129 -4.25 1.74 10.69
CA THR A 129 -5.36 2.32 9.92
C THR A 129 -6.75 1.91 10.40
N TYR A 130 -6.86 1.11 11.46
CA TYR A 130 -8.11 0.87 12.19
C TYR A 130 -8.37 1.93 13.27
N THR A 131 -7.35 2.65 13.73
CA THR A 131 -7.48 3.70 14.75
C THR A 131 -7.22 5.09 14.19
N ARG A 132 -6.49 5.22 13.08
CA ARG A 132 -6.11 6.50 12.47
C ARG A 132 -6.63 6.66 11.05
N LYS A 133 -7.16 7.85 10.75
CA LYS A 133 -7.63 8.23 9.41
C LYS A 133 -6.44 8.64 8.53
N GLY A 134 -6.62 8.49 7.22
CA GLY A 134 -5.62 8.88 6.23
C GLY A 134 -4.58 7.79 5.98
N LEU A 135 -3.45 8.22 5.41
CA LEU A 135 -2.32 7.35 5.08
C LEU A 135 -1.44 7.09 6.31
N THR A 136 -0.62 6.05 6.24
CA THR A 136 0.45 5.79 7.22
C THR A 136 1.56 6.84 7.11
N PRO A 137 2.41 7.02 8.15
CA PRO A 137 3.49 8.01 8.13
C PRO A 137 4.53 7.79 7.02
N THR A 138 4.76 6.53 6.65
CA THR A 138 5.67 6.11 5.57
C THR A 138 5.01 5.00 4.76
N PRO A 139 5.59 4.61 3.60
CA PRO A 139 5.29 3.34 2.99
C PRO A 139 5.48 2.19 3.99
N ILE A 140 4.84 1.05 3.74
CA ILE A 140 4.96 -0.17 4.57
C ILE A 140 5.62 -1.33 3.83
N ALA A 141 6.06 -1.09 2.60
CA ALA A 141 6.69 -2.06 1.71
C ALA A 141 7.35 -1.32 0.52
N MET A 142 8.02 -2.09 -0.33
CA MET A 142 8.56 -1.65 -1.62
C MET A 142 7.53 -1.90 -2.73
N PRO A 143 6.78 -0.88 -3.18
CA PRO A 143 5.76 -1.08 -4.21
C PRO A 143 6.38 -1.31 -5.58
N SER A 144 5.74 -2.17 -6.37
CA SER A 144 6.02 -2.32 -7.79
C SER A 144 5.54 -1.12 -8.60
N GLY A 145 6.03 -0.97 -9.83
CA GLY A 145 5.49 0.02 -10.78
C GLY A 145 3.98 -0.15 -10.98
N ALA A 146 3.47 -1.37 -11.01
CA ALA A 146 2.04 -1.63 -11.17
C ALA A 146 1.19 -1.15 -9.96
N ALA A 147 1.73 -1.20 -8.74
CA ALA A 147 1.08 -0.63 -7.57
C ALA A 147 1.13 0.89 -7.54
N ILE A 148 2.21 1.50 -8.03
CA ILE A 148 2.30 2.95 -8.23
C ILE A 148 1.24 3.41 -9.24
N GLU A 149 1.15 2.72 -10.38
CA GLU A 149 0.13 3.00 -11.40
C GLU A 149 -1.29 2.86 -10.84
N ALA A 150 -1.59 1.76 -10.15
CA ALA A 150 -2.93 1.56 -9.57
C ALA A 150 -3.29 2.65 -8.54
N ALA A 151 -2.33 3.11 -7.73
CA ALA A 151 -2.55 4.18 -6.76
C ALA A 151 -2.90 5.53 -7.43
N LEU A 152 -2.37 5.77 -8.64
CA LEU A 152 -2.51 7.02 -9.39
C LEU A 152 -3.62 6.95 -10.45
N ASN A 153 -3.99 5.76 -10.89
CA ASN A 153 -5.02 5.49 -11.88
C ASN A 153 -5.98 4.40 -11.36
N PRO A 154 -6.68 4.64 -10.23
CA PRO A 154 -7.55 3.64 -9.64
C PRO A 154 -8.80 3.40 -10.47
N LYS A 155 -9.32 2.16 -10.43
CA LYS A 155 -10.57 1.80 -11.13
C LYS A 155 -11.74 2.59 -10.56
N ALA A 156 -12.46 3.28 -11.45
CA ALA A 156 -13.69 3.97 -11.12
C ALA A 156 -14.74 2.97 -10.57
N GLY A 157 -15.63 3.46 -9.71
CA GLY A 157 -16.65 2.62 -9.10
C GLY A 157 -17.16 3.18 -7.78
N LYS A 158 -17.91 2.36 -7.04
CA LYS A 158 -18.58 2.76 -5.80
C LYS A 158 -18.20 1.89 -4.60
N SER A 159 -17.50 0.79 -4.83
CA SER A 159 -17.11 -0.15 -3.77
C SER A 159 -16.30 0.55 -2.67
N LEU A 160 -16.71 0.34 -1.42
CA LEU A 160 -16.06 0.88 -0.22
C LEU A 160 -15.49 -0.23 0.67
N TYR A 161 -15.77 -1.48 0.34
CA TYR A 161 -15.36 -2.64 1.12
C TYR A 161 -14.91 -3.73 0.18
N PHE A 162 -14.03 -4.59 0.66
CA PHE A 162 -13.70 -5.84 0.01
C PHE A 162 -13.42 -6.90 1.08
N VAL A 163 -13.62 -8.17 0.74
CA VAL A 163 -13.33 -9.31 1.61
C VAL A 163 -12.80 -10.46 0.76
N ALA A 164 -11.77 -11.15 1.24
CA ALA A 164 -11.23 -12.31 0.53
C ALA A 164 -12.28 -13.42 0.40
N THR A 165 -12.36 -14.02 -0.79
CA THR A 165 -13.35 -15.07 -1.12
C THR A 165 -12.89 -16.48 -0.71
N GLY A 166 -11.60 -16.66 -0.39
CA GLY A 166 -10.99 -17.97 -0.13
C GLY A 166 -10.52 -18.70 -1.41
N GLU A 167 -10.90 -18.20 -2.59
CA GLU A 167 -10.48 -18.74 -3.90
C GLU A 167 -9.28 -17.97 -4.49
N GLY A 168 -8.68 -17.07 -3.70
CA GLY A 168 -7.52 -16.26 -4.08
C GLY A 168 -7.84 -14.81 -4.46
N GLY A 169 -9.12 -14.44 -4.57
CA GLY A 169 -9.55 -13.06 -4.90
C GLY A 169 -10.42 -12.42 -3.82
N HIS A 170 -11.05 -11.30 -4.16
CA HIS A 170 -11.87 -10.47 -3.29
C HIS A 170 -13.27 -10.26 -3.85
N TYR A 171 -14.25 -10.22 -2.95
CA TYR A 171 -15.58 -9.72 -3.24
C TYR A 171 -15.67 -8.26 -2.80
N PHE A 172 -16.00 -7.37 -3.74
CA PHE A 172 -16.14 -5.93 -3.52
C PHE A 172 -17.59 -5.56 -3.24
N SER A 173 -17.81 -4.61 -2.31
CA SER A 173 -19.15 -4.19 -1.88
C SER A 173 -19.23 -2.68 -1.72
N GLU A 174 -20.38 -2.11 -2.06
CA GLU A 174 -20.64 -0.67 -1.91
C GLU A 174 -21.08 -0.32 -0.48
N THR A 175 -21.83 -1.23 0.15
CA THR A 175 -22.45 -0.97 1.47
C THR A 175 -21.91 -1.89 2.56
N LEU A 176 -21.97 -1.42 3.81
CA LEU A 176 -21.59 -2.23 4.97
C LEU A 176 -22.49 -3.48 5.12
N LYS A 177 -23.78 -3.36 4.78
CA LYS A 177 -24.73 -4.48 4.83
C LYS A 177 -24.32 -5.59 3.87
N GLU A 178 -24.00 -5.22 2.62
CA GLU A 178 -23.52 -6.15 1.60
C GLU A 178 -22.19 -6.78 2.01
N HIS A 179 -21.24 -5.98 2.50
CA HIS A 179 -19.96 -6.46 3.01
C HIS A 179 -20.14 -7.50 4.14
N ASN A 180 -21.00 -7.22 5.12
CA ASN A 180 -21.26 -8.16 6.21
C ASN A 180 -21.89 -9.48 5.73
N ASN A 181 -22.72 -9.44 4.69
CA ASN A 181 -23.24 -10.65 4.06
C ASN A 181 -22.14 -11.43 3.34
N ALA A 182 -21.25 -10.73 2.63
CA ALA A 182 -20.09 -11.35 1.98
C ALA A 182 -19.13 -11.98 3.00
N VAL A 183 -18.86 -11.31 4.13
CA VAL A 183 -18.06 -11.87 5.23
C VAL A 183 -18.67 -13.17 5.76
N ARG A 184 -20.00 -13.20 5.97
CA ARG A 184 -20.68 -14.44 6.41
C ARG A 184 -20.52 -15.57 5.39
N LYS A 185 -20.71 -15.25 4.11
CA LYS A 185 -20.60 -16.20 2.99
C LYS A 185 -19.18 -16.76 2.84
N TYR A 186 -18.17 -15.91 2.78
CA TYR A 186 -16.82 -16.30 2.39
C TYR A 186 -15.90 -16.65 3.57
N GLN A 187 -16.04 -15.98 4.72
CA GLN A 187 -15.13 -16.18 5.87
C GLN A 187 -15.75 -17.07 6.95
N LEU A 188 -17.04 -16.91 7.24
CA LEU A 188 -17.69 -17.66 8.32
C LEU A 188 -18.35 -18.97 7.84
N LYS A 189 -18.49 -19.16 6.51
CA LYS A 189 -19.24 -20.28 5.89
C LYS A 189 -20.63 -20.46 6.53
N ARG A 190 -21.31 -19.35 6.81
CA ARG A 190 -22.63 -19.29 7.47
C ARG A 190 -23.66 -18.63 6.57
#